data_AF-A0A3D4GRM9-F1
#
_entry.id   AF-A0A3D4GRM9-F1
#
_cell.length_a   1.000
_cell.length_b   1.000
_cell.length_c   1.000
_cell.angle_alpha   90.00
_cell.angle_beta   90.00
_cell.angle_gamma   90.00
#
_symmetry.space_group_name_H-M   'P 1'
#
loop_
_entity.id
_entity.type
_entity.pdbx_description
1 polymer ?
#
loop_
_entity_poly.entity_id
_entity_poly.type
_entity_poly.pdbx_seq_one_letter_code
_entity_poly.pdbx_strand_id
1 'polypeptide(L)'
;MVKERKEDIVRGLESGANDYITKPFDPQEFRARIMVGIRVVELQQQLISAERSRVLAQAAGEAAHENNQPLTVLLGTTQLLMMHTSKEDENRQGVEDLFKAAKINAIIKKGSDIRRYATQPYIDGVDIADFDAASADEF
;
A
#
# COMPACT_ATOMS: atom_id res chain seq x y z
N MET A 1 -0.25 27.99 49.85
CA MET A 1 0.35 28.23 48.52
C MET A 1 0.38 26.94 47.66
N VAL A 2 -0.79 26.30 47.45
CA VAL A 2 -0.95 25.07 46.64
C VAL A 2 -1.98 25.26 45.50
N LYS A 3 -2.90 26.23 45.62
CA LYS A 3 -3.89 26.56 44.58
C LYS A 3 -3.26 27.16 43.31
N GLU A 4 -2.34 28.12 43.46
CA GLU A 4 -1.69 28.79 42.31
C GLU A 4 -1.00 27.80 41.36
N ARG A 5 -0.32 26.77 41.88
CA ARG A 5 0.35 25.76 41.03
C ARG A 5 -0.62 24.90 40.21
N LYS A 6 -1.82 24.61 40.72
CA LYS A 6 -2.81 23.85 39.95
C LYS A 6 -3.47 24.71 38.89
N GLU A 7 -3.74 25.97 39.20
CA GLU A 7 -4.27 26.95 38.24
C GLU A 7 -3.28 27.21 37.10
N ASP A 8 -1.97 27.23 37.37
CA ASP A 8 -0.93 27.35 36.35
C ASP A 8 -0.85 26.13 35.42
N ILE A 9 -0.96 24.91 35.98
CA ILE A 9 -1.01 23.67 35.19
C ILE A 9 -2.22 23.68 34.26
N VAL A 10 -3.40 23.98 34.81
CA VAL A 10 -4.66 24.01 34.06
C VAL A 10 -4.58 25.03 32.94
N ARG A 11 -4.13 26.27 33.23
CA ARG A 11 -3.92 27.30 32.20
C ARG A 11 -2.93 26.86 31.13
N GLY A 12 -1.83 26.19 31.51
CA GLY A 12 -0.85 25.67 30.57
C GLY A 12 -1.46 24.64 29.62
N LEU A 13 -2.21 23.67 30.15
CA LEU A 13 -2.88 22.65 29.33
C LEU A 13 -3.99 23.25 28.45
N GLU A 14 -4.81 24.16 28.99
CA GLU A 14 -5.85 24.88 28.23
C GLU A 14 -5.27 25.77 27.12
N SER A 15 -4.04 26.27 27.28
CA SER A 15 -3.32 27.00 26.24
C SER A 15 -2.75 26.10 25.13
N GLY A 16 -2.96 24.78 25.22
CA GLY A 16 -2.52 23.79 24.22
C GLY A 16 -1.21 23.09 24.56
N ALA A 17 -0.70 23.20 25.80
CA ALA A 17 0.43 22.37 26.22
C ALA A 17 -0.01 20.90 26.34
N ASN A 18 0.78 19.98 25.78
CA ASN A 18 0.51 18.55 25.88
C ASN A 18 0.87 17.96 27.26
N ASP A 19 1.84 18.56 27.95
CA ASP A 19 2.21 18.19 29.31
C ASP A 19 2.75 19.42 30.06
N TYR A 20 2.64 19.42 31.38
CA TYR A 20 3.08 20.52 32.24
C TYR A 20 3.75 19.97 33.50
N ILE A 21 4.99 20.39 33.75
CA ILE A 21 5.81 19.89 34.86
C ILE A 21 6.33 21.07 35.68
N THR A 22 5.91 21.15 36.94
CA THR A 22 6.32 22.20 37.88
C THR A 22 7.66 21.88 38.55
N LYS A 23 8.45 22.90 38.89
CA LYS A 23 9.69 22.74 39.67
C LYS A 23 9.42 22.74 41.19
N PRO A 24 10.26 22.05 41.99
CA PRO A 24 11.26 21.06 41.56
C PRO A 24 10.56 19.78 41.05
N PHE A 25 11.05 19.21 39.96
CA PHE A 25 10.49 17.99 39.36
C PHE A 25 11.37 16.77 39.64
N ASP A 26 10.76 15.59 39.61
CA ASP A 26 11.49 14.32 39.70
C ASP A 26 12.10 13.96 38.33
N PRO A 27 13.42 13.75 38.21
CA PRO A 27 14.06 13.40 36.94
C PRO A 27 13.58 12.08 36.33
N GLN A 28 13.20 11.09 37.14
CA GLN A 28 12.66 9.81 36.66
C GLN A 28 11.27 10.01 36.09
N GLU A 29 10.42 10.80 36.76
CA GLU A 29 9.09 11.16 36.26
C GLU A 29 9.19 11.93 34.95
N PHE A 30 10.07 12.94 34.88
CA PHE A 30 10.32 13.73 33.67
C PHE A 30 10.75 12.84 32.50
N ARG A 31 11.69 11.92 32.74
CA ARG A 31 12.15 10.97 31.73
C ARG A 31 11.02 10.05 31.27
N ALA A 32 10.21 9.52 32.18
CA ALA A 32 9.08 8.65 31.82
C ALA A 32 8.08 9.39 30.92
N ARG A 33 7.77 10.65 31.23
CA ARG A 33 6.88 11.50 30.43
C ARG A 33 7.42 11.78 29.03
N ILE A 34 8.73 12.06 28.91
CA ILE A 34 9.38 12.20 27.59
C ILE A 34 9.27 10.91 26.78
N MET A 35 9.54 9.75 27.40
CA MET A 35 9.45 8.47 26.70
C MET A 35 8.03 8.16 26.20
N VAL A 36 7.00 8.56 26.95
CA VAL A 36 5.61 8.49 26.50
C VAL A 36 5.39 9.41 25.30
N GLY A 37 5.87 10.66 25.36
CA GLY A 37 5.77 11.61 24.25
C GLY A 37 6.43 11.09 22.96
N ILE A 38 7.64 10.52 23.06
CA ILE A 38 8.35 9.89 21.94
C ILE A 38 7.49 8.76 21.34
N ARG A 39 6.98 7.86 22.19
CA ARG A 39 6.14 6.75 21.73
C ARG A 39 4.87 7.23 21.01
N VAL A 40 4.24 8.31 21.50
CA VAL A 40 3.05 8.88 20.83
C VAL A 40 3.41 9.38 19.43
N VAL A 41 4.53 10.09 19.29
CA VAL A 41 4.99 10.58 17.98
C VAL A 41 5.32 9.42 17.02
N GLU A 42 6.00 8.37 17.51
CA GLU A 42 6.30 7.18 16.73
C GLU A 42 5.03 6.47 16.24
N LEU A 43 4.05 6.27 17.13
CA LEU A 43 2.77 5.64 16.79
C LEU A 43 1.97 6.49 15.79
N GLN A 44 1.98 7.81 15.93
CA GLN A 44 1.33 8.71 14.96
C GLN A 44 1.99 8.59 13.58
N GLN A 45 3.32 8.51 13.52
CA GLN A 45 4.05 8.36 12.27
C GLN A 45 3.75 7.01 11.60
N GLN A 46 3.65 5.94 12.38
CA GLN A 46 3.23 4.61 11.89
C GLN A 46 1.79 4.62 11.36
N LEU A 47 0.89 5.33 12.03
CA LEU A 47 -0.50 5.44 11.59
C LEU A 47 -0.61 6.20 10.26
N ILE A 48 0.16 7.29 10.12
CA ILE A 48 0.24 8.05 8.86
C ILE A 48 0.82 7.19 7.74
N SER A 49 1.89 6.42 7.99
CA SER A 49 2.48 5.57 6.94
C SER A 49 1.54 4.44 6.54
N ALA A 50 0.87 3.80 7.50
CA ALA A 50 -0.13 2.78 7.24
C ALA A 50 -1.30 3.31 6.39
N GLU A 51 -1.80 4.51 6.71
CA GLU A 51 -2.89 5.13 5.96
C GLU A 51 -2.46 5.49 4.53
N ARG A 52 -1.24 6.03 4.36
CA ARG A 52 -0.68 6.29 3.02
C ARG A 52 -0.60 5.01 2.18
N SER A 53 -0.07 3.93 2.77
CA SER A 53 0.00 2.63 2.11
C SER A 53 -1.38 2.09 1.74
N ARG A 54 -2.38 2.27 2.61
CA ARG A 54 -3.77 1.88 2.36
C ARG A 54 -4.39 2.65 1.19
N VAL A 55 -4.21 3.98 1.14
CA VAL A 55 -4.71 4.83 0.05
C VAL A 55 -4.04 4.46 -1.28
N LEU A 56 -2.72 4.27 -1.28
CA LEU A 56 -1.99 3.81 -2.47
C LEU A 56 -2.46 2.42 -2.91
N ALA A 57 -2.70 1.52 -1.94
CA ALA A 57 -3.24 0.19 -2.21
C ALA A 57 -4.61 0.26 -2.90
N GLN A 58 -5.51 1.08 -2.38
CA GLN A 58 -6.82 1.30 -2.95
C GLN A 58 -6.74 1.91 -4.37
N ALA A 59 -6.02 3.02 -4.53
CA ALA A 59 -5.91 3.72 -5.80
C ALA A 59 -5.33 2.85 -6.92
N ALA A 60 -4.25 2.10 -6.64
CA ALA A 60 -3.71 1.18 -7.63
C ALA A 60 -4.60 -0.06 -7.83
N GLY A 61 -5.50 -0.40 -6.90
CA GLY A 61 -6.51 -1.45 -7.10
C GLY A 61 -7.61 -0.99 -8.05
N GLU A 62 -8.09 0.24 -7.88
CA GLU A 62 -9.05 0.90 -8.77
C GLU A 62 -8.47 1.06 -10.17
N ALA A 63 -7.26 1.61 -10.31
CA ALA A 63 -6.58 1.75 -11.59
C ALA A 63 -6.34 0.39 -12.29
N ALA A 64 -6.02 -0.65 -11.52
CA ALA A 64 -5.93 -1.99 -12.06
C ALA A 64 -7.29 -2.43 -12.61
N HIS A 65 -8.39 -2.29 -11.84
CA HIS A 65 -9.74 -2.63 -12.30
C HIS A 65 -10.12 -1.88 -13.59
N GLU A 66 -9.88 -0.58 -13.66
CA GLU A 66 -10.15 0.25 -14.85
C GLU A 66 -9.34 -0.20 -16.06
N ASN A 67 -8.08 -0.61 -15.91
CA ASN A 67 -7.29 -1.16 -17.01
C ASN A 67 -7.80 -2.54 -17.46
N ASN A 68 -8.39 -3.31 -16.56
CA ASN A 68 -8.84 -4.67 -16.83
C ASN A 68 -10.10 -4.74 -17.67
N GLN A 69 -11.01 -3.79 -17.46
CA GLN A 69 -12.27 -3.70 -18.17
C GLN A 69 -12.06 -3.61 -19.70
N PRO A 70 -11.29 -2.65 -20.26
CA PRO A 70 -11.06 -2.55 -21.70
C PRO A 70 -10.24 -3.72 -22.23
N LEU A 71 -9.27 -4.26 -21.46
CA LEU A 71 -8.52 -5.45 -21.87
C LEU A 71 -9.42 -6.69 -22.00
N THR A 72 -10.41 -6.83 -21.11
CA THR A 72 -11.42 -7.90 -21.19
C THR A 72 -12.28 -7.74 -22.43
N VAL A 73 -12.71 -6.51 -22.73
CA VAL A 73 -13.45 -6.20 -23.96
C VAL A 73 -12.62 -6.52 -25.20
N LEU A 74 -11.36 -6.08 -25.27
CA LEU A 74 -10.45 -6.36 -26.39
C LEU A 74 -10.22 -7.86 -26.61
N LEU A 75 -10.05 -8.63 -25.54
CA LEU A 75 -9.91 -10.07 -25.64
C LEU A 75 -11.21 -10.71 -26.20
N GLY A 76 -12.37 -10.28 -25.73
CA GLY A 76 -13.66 -10.77 -26.22
C GLY A 76 -13.90 -10.40 -27.69
N THR A 77 -13.61 -9.17 -28.10
CA THR A 77 -13.78 -8.74 -29.50
C THR A 77 -12.83 -9.47 -30.44
N THR A 78 -11.56 -9.66 -30.05
CA THR A 78 -10.61 -10.44 -30.86
C THR A 78 -10.99 -11.92 -30.94
N GLN A 79 -11.61 -12.50 -29.91
CA GLN A 79 -12.18 -13.85 -29.98
C GLN A 79 -13.34 -13.96 -30.98
N LEU A 80 -14.25 -12.98 -30.97
CA LEU A 80 -15.35 -12.97 -31.93
C LEU A 80 -14.84 -12.80 -33.37
N LEU A 81 -13.87 -11.91 -33.59
CA LEU A 81 -13.22 -11.79 -34.90
C LEU A 81 -12.58 -13.11 -35.32
N MET A 82 -11.83 -13.77 -34.43
CA MET A 82 -11.23 -15.08 -34.68
C MET A 82 -12.25 -16.16 -35.08
N MET A 83 -13.48 -16.07 -34.56
CA MET A 83 -14.57 -17.01 -34.85
C MET A 83 -15.23 -16.75 -36.23
N HIS A 84 -15.21 -15.50 -36.69
CA HIS A 84 -15.84 -15.09 -37.96
C HIS A 84 -14.85 -14.92 -39.12
N THR A 85 -13.54 -14.87 -38.85
CA THR A 85 -12.50 -14.79 -39.88
C THR A 85 -12.09 -16.20 -40.34
N SER A 86 -12.32 -16.50 -41.62
CA SER A 86 -11.92 -17.77 -42.25
C SER A 86 -10.40 -17.96 -42.21
N LYS A 87 -9.95 -19.23 -42.28
CA LYS A 87 -8.52 -19.55 -42.33
C LYS A 87 -7.82 -19.06 -43.60
N GLU A 88 -8.56 -18.88 -44.69
CA GLU A 88 -8.05 -18.40 -45.98
C GLU A 88 -8.23 -16.89 -46.17
N ASP A 89 -8.80 -16.20 -45.18
CA ASP A 89 -8.99 -14.75 -45.22
C ASP A 89 -7.63 -14.04 -45.19
N GLU A 90 -7.43 -13.02 -46.04
CA GLU A 90 -6.21 -12.22 -46.09
C GLU A 90 -5.88 -11.58 -44.73
N ASN A 91 -6.90 -11.31 -43.91
CA ASN A 91 -6.77 -10.70 -42.59
C ASN A 91 -6.55 -11.72 -41.46
N ARG A 92 -6.58 -13.02 -41.75
CA ARG A 92 -6.51 -14.10 -40.74
C ARG A 92 -5.32 -13.96 -39.81
N GLN A 93 -4.14 -13.72 -40.39
CA GLN A 93 -2.89 -13.57 -39.64
C GLN A 93 -2.96 -12.37 -38.67
N GLY A 94 -3.47 -11.23 -39.14
CA GLY A 94 -3.62 -10.04 -38.32
C GLY A 94 -4.56 -10.24 -37.13
N VAL A 95 -5.68 -10.95 -37.35
CA VAL A 95 -6.64 -11.27 -36.28
C VAL A 95 -6.02 -12.24 -35.25
N GLU A 96 -5.23 -13.22 -35.70
CA GLU A 96 -4.49 -14.11 -34.79
C GLU A 96 -3.46 -13.37 -33.95
N ASP A 97 -2.75 -12.42 -34.54
CA ASP A 97 -1.73 -11.64 -33.84
C ASP A 97 -2.36 -10.68 -32.82
N LEU A 98 -3.50 -10.07 -33.15
CA LEU A 98 -4.30 -9.28 -32.20
C LEU A 98 -4.78 -10.12 -31.02
N PHE A 99 -5.27 -11.34 -31.27
CA PHE A 99 -5.72 -12.24 -30.21
C PHE A 99 -4.56 -12.66 -29.29
N LYS A 100 -3.40 -13.00 -29.85
CA LYS A 100 -2.19 -13.33 -29.07
C LYS A 100 -1.73 -12.15 -28.21
N ALA A 101 -1.69 -10.94 -28.78
CA ALA A 101 -1.29 -9.72 -28.07
C ALA A 101 -2.25 -9.39 -26.91
N ALA A 102 -3.57 -9.46 -27.15
CA ALA A 102 -4.57 -9.23 -26.11
C ALA A 102 -4.46 -10.26 -24.97
N LYS A 103 -4.19 -11.53 -25.30
CA LYS A 103 -3.99 -12.61 -24.32
C LYS A 103 -2.75 -12.39 -23.45
N ILE A 104 -1.63 -11.96 -24.04
CA ILE A 104 -0.38 -11.66 -23.30
C ILE A 104 -0.62 -10.54 -22.29
N ASN A 105 -1.28 -9.45 -22.70
CA ASN A 105 -1.60 -8.34 -21.80
C ASN A 105 -2.49 -8.79 -20.63
N ALA A 106 -3.46 -9.68 -20.87
CA ALA A 106 -4.30 -10.24 -19.80
C ALA A 106 -3.51 -11.11 -18.80
N ILE A 107 -2.51 -11.87 -19.27
CA ILE A 107 -1.64 -12.72 -18.42
C ILE A 107 -0.71 -11.86 -17.57
N ILE A 108 -0.03 -10.88 -18.17
CA ILE A 108 0.88 -9.95 -17.46
C ILE A 108 0.15 -9.31 -16.29
N LYS A 109 -1.11 -8.93 -16.49
CA LYS A 109 -1.95 -8.32 -15.46
C LYS A 109 -2.39 -9.30 -14.36
N LYS A 110 -2.71 -10.56 -14.68
CA LYS A 110 -2.90 -11.58 -13.62
C LYS A 110 -1.64 -11.78 -12.78
N GLY A 111 -0.46 -11.70 -13.38
CA GLY A 111 0.83 -11.78 -12.68
C GLY A 111 1.17 -10.55 -11.83
N SER A 112 0.70 -9.34 -12.19
CA SER A 112 0.87 -8.15 -11.33
C SER A 112 0.02 -8.20 -10.08
N ASP A 113 -1.19 -8.77 -10.17
CA ASP A 113 -2.10 -8.92 -9.02
C ASP A 113 -1.50 -9.88 -7.95
N ILE A 114 -0.73 -10.89 -8.37
CA ILE A 114 -0.06 -11.86 -7.48
C ILE A 114 1.10 -11.22 -6.70
N ARG A 115 1.90 -10.34 -7.33
CA ARG A 115 3.03 -9.68 -6.66
C ARG A 115 2.61 -8.72 -5.53
N ARG A 116 1.37 -8.23 -5.59
CA ARG A 116 0.81 -7.33 -4.57
C ARG A 116 0.43 -8.05 -3.28
N TYR A 117 0.28 -9.38 -3.31
CA TYR A 117 -0.08 -10.19 -2.14
C TYR A 117 1.13 -10.58 -1.27
N ALA A 118 2.36 -10.45 -1.79
CA ALA A 118 3.59 -10.85 -1.08
C ALA A 118 4.21 -9.74 -0.21
N THR A 119 3.71 -8.51 -0.28
CA THR A 119 4.19 -7.38 0.53
C THR A 119 3.20 -7.08 1.67
N GLN A 120 2.96 -8.08 2.53
CA GLN A 120 2.56 -7.79 3.90
C GLN A 120 3.83 -7.56 4.73
N PRO A 121 3.91 -6.50 5.54
CA PRO A 121 5.07 -6.24 6.37
C PRO A 121 5.18 -7.37 7.39
N TYR A 122 6.15 -8.27 7.20
CA TYR A 122 6.65 -9.05 8.31
C TYR A 122 7.36 -8.08 9.25
N ILE A 123 7.03 -8.22 10.53
CA ILE A 123 7.49 -7.41 11.64
C ILE A 123 9.04 -7.44 11.64
N ASP A 124 9.68 -6.28 11.91
CA ASP A 124 11.15 -6.03 12.02
C ASP A 124 11.93 -5.42 10.83
N GLY A 125 11.31 -4.49 10.09
CA GLY A 125 12.05 -3.30 9.60
C GLY A 125 13.22 -3.51 8.63
N VAL A 126 13.30 -4.65 7.94
CA VAL A 126 14.26 -4.88 6.85
C VAL A 126 13.51 -5.32 5.60
N ASP A 127 13.56 -4.50 4.55
CA ASP A 127 13.13 -4.89 3.21
C ASP A 127 14.18 -5.85 2.64
N ILE A 128 13.94 -7.16 2.73
CA ILE A 128 14.69 -8.15 1.95
C ILE A 128 13.84 -8.48 0.73
N ALA A 129 14.22 -7.94 -0.43
CA ALA A 129 13.75 -8.48 -1.69
C ALA A 129 14.38 -9.87 -1.86
N ASP A 130 13.60 -10.93 -1.63
CA ASP A 130 14.03 -12.29 -1.92
C ASP A 130 14.00 -12.51 -3.44
N PHE A 131 15.19 -12.47 -4.05
CA PHE A 131 15.39 -12.71 -5.47
C PHE A 131 15.75 -14.18 -5.79
N ASP A 132 15.80 -15.09 -4.80
CA ASP A 132 16.37 -16.44 -5.00
C ASP A 132 15.37 -17.60 -4.87
N ALA A 133 14.06 -17.35 -4.83
CA ALA A 133 13.06 -18.43 -4.78
C ALA A 133 12.45 -18.83 -6.14
N ALA A 134 13.02 -18.42 -7.28
CA ALA A 134 12.59 -18.86 -8.62
C ALA A 134 13.67 -19.66 -9.36
N SER A 135 14.51 -20.39 -8.65
CA SER A 135 15.48 -21.33 -9.21
C SER A 135 15.60 -22.59 -8.38
N ALA A 136 14.48 -23.23 -8.06
CA ALA A 136 14.47 -24.63 -7.68
C ALA A 136 13.15 -25.27 -8.14
N ASP A 137 13.32 -26.29 -8.98
CA ASP A 137 12.35 -27.27 -9.43
C ASP A 137 11.25 -26.80 -10.39
N GLU A 138 11.44 -27.13 -11.67
CA GLU A 138 10.79 -28.31 -12.23
C GLU A 138 11.63 -28.86 -13.40
N PHE A 139 12.04 -30.13 -13.26
CA PHE A 139 12.51 -30.99 -14.34
C PHE A 139 11.34 -31.41 -15.24
#